data_AF-A0A923ZUW6-F1
#
_entry.id   AF-A0A923ZUW6-F1
#
_cell.length_a   1.000
_cell.length_b   1.000
_cell.length_c   1.000
_cell.angle_alpha   90.00
_cell.angle_beta   90.00
_cell.angle_gamma   90.00
#
_symmetry.space_group_name_H-M   'P 1'
#
loop_
_entity.id
_entity.type
_entity.pdbx_description
1 polymer ?
#
loop_
_entity_poly.entity_id
_entity_poly.type
_entity_poly.pdbx_seq_one_letter_code
_entity_poly.pdbx_strand_id
1 'polypeptide(L)'
;MKLKLKDIGTLKQAEIDLSKDLIILAGPNNTGKTYAAYTVYGVCDLLRKADILSYSKSFLDSADFMSRWASDSGEVKIESYINDFINSVTESFNQQSSQYLRNIFATDESKFSKSEIQIVFDTDFLKAKLLDFPNSIHKGLNSISVPYKNYEISKFIGDNNFKYKLIGDKKGDKYNIHSIEALLEIQKYLSRLIIDFYFNNLYINTAERSAINVFSRQLSIKIHNIVDEFLQIRDLKNGNANQILNKLQRYPSPIRDSLTIAEDLANLSRNKSEFGFLADRIEEVLLDGKITTSKDGEVQYSPNKSPNKSKVKNLSIHLTASIVKSLSNLVF
;
A
#
# COMPACT_ATOMS: atom_id res chain seq x y z
N MET A 1 -4.78 4.39 15.51
CA MET A 1 -3.65 3.43 15.43
C MET A 1 -2.37 4.13 15.85
N LYS A 2 -1.46 3.44 16.54
CA LYS A 2 -0.12 3.94 16.87
C LYS A 2 0.95 2.97 16.37
N LEU A 3 2.10 3.51 15.97
CA LEU A 3 3.30 2.76 15.63
C LEU A 3 4.39 3.02 16.65
N LYS A 4 4.90 1.96 17.27
CA LYS A 4 6.04 1.99 18.18
C LYS A 4 7.23 1.39 17.44
N LEU A 5 8.28 2.18 17.31
CA LEU A 5 9.48 1.86 16.55
C LEU A 5 10.68 1.85 17.48
N LYS A 6 11.57 0.88 17.34
CA LYS A 6 12.80 0.80 18.14
C LYS A 6 13.96 0.28 17.32
N ASP A 7 15.14 0.88 17.54
CA ASP A 7 16.41 0.55 16.90
C ASP A 7 16.32 0.38 15.37
N ILE A 8 15.66 1.33 14.69
CA ILE A 8 15.52 1.35 13.22
C ILE A 8 16.54 2.33 12.63
N GLY A 9 17.70 1.82 12.22
CA GLY A 9 18.79 2.66 11.72
C GLY A 9 19.30 3.63 12.79
N THR A 10 19.20 4.94 12.55
CA THR A 10 19.57 5.96 13.56
C THR A 10 18.43 6.27 14.54
N LEU A 11 17.22 5.77 14.29
CA LEU A 11 16.07 5.94 15.18
C LEU A 11 16.17 4.97 16.36
N LYS A 12 16.43 5.50 17.56
CA LYS A 12 16.51 4.69 18.79
C LYS A 12 15.14 4.22 19.26
N GLN A 13 14.19 5.14 19.38
CA GLN A 13 12.82 4.84 19.76
C GLN A 13 11.88 5.95 19.25
N ALA A 14 10.67 5.59 18.85
CA ALA A 14 9.58 6.53 18.60
C ALA A 14 8.22 5.87 18.84
N GLU A 15 7.26 6.67 19.30
CA GLU A 15 5.83 6.35 19.23
C GLU A 15 5.16 7.39 18.33
N ILE A 16 4.50 6.94 17.27
CA ILE A 16 3.86 7.78 16.27
C ILE A 16 2.36 7.49 16.32
N ASP A 17 1.57 8.48 16.70
CA ASP A 17 0.12 8.39 16.76
C ASP A 17 -0.49 8.79 15.42
N LEU A 18 -0.93 7.79 14.65
CA LEU A 18 -1.51 7.97 13.32
C LEU A 18 -3.00 8.34 13.37
N SER A 19 -3.56 8.60 14.56
CA SER A 19 -4.89 9.23 14.67
C SER A 19 -4.87 10.74 14.40
N LYS A 20 -3.69 11.35 14.28
CA LYS A 20 -3.55 12.79 14.05
C LYS A 20 -3.57 13.10 12.56
N ASP A 21 -4.31 14.16 12.20
CA ASP A 21 -4.41 14.63 10.81
C ASP A 21 -3.09 15.16 10.25
N LEU A 22 -2.23 15.70 11.12
CA LEU A 22 -0.91 16.23 10.75
C LEU A 22 0.14 15.83 11.78
N ILE A 23 1.20 15.18 11.29
CA ILE A 23 2.37 14.78 12.09
C ILE A 23 3.59 15.44 11.48
N ILE A 24 4.28 16.27 12.26
CA ILE A 24 5.49 16.97 11.83
C ILE A 24 6.70 16.32 12.52
N LEU A 25 7.59 15.73 11.72
CA LEU A 25 8.88 15.23 12.18
C LEU A 25 9.96 16.28 11.91
N ALA A 26 10.43 16.96 12.95
CA ALA A 26 11.45 18.00 12.86
C ALA A 26 12.68 17.66 13.71
N GLY A 27 13.85 18.20 13.35
CA GLY A 27 15.10 17.99 14.08
C GLY A 27 16.33 17.98 13.16
N PRO A 28 17.55 17.79 13.71
CA PRO A 28 18.80 17.83 12.95
C PRO A 28 18.90 16.76 11.87
N ASN A 29 19.80 16.92 10.90
CA ASN A 29 20.01 15.94 9.85
C ASN A 29 20.48 14.58 10.42
N ASN A 30 20.11 13.49 9.76
CA ASN A 30 20.54 12.12 10.10
C ASN A 30 20.08 11.56 11.47
N THR A 31 19.07 12.17 12.10
CA THR A 31 18.57 11.81 13.44
C THR A 31 17.40 10.82 13.47
N GLY A 32 17.08 10.17 12.35
CA GLY A 32 16.02 9.16 12.30
C GLY A 32 14.71 9.60 11.63
N LYS A 33 14.59 10.87 11.21
CA LYS A 33 13.37 11.38 10.53
C LYS A 33 12.99 10.56 9.30
N THR A 34 13.95 10.27 8.42
CA THR A 34 13.73 9.45 7.22
C THR A 34 13.40 8.01 7.59
N TYR A 35 14.08 7.44 8.61
CA TYR A 35 13.76 6.10 9.09
C TYR A 35 12.32 6.01 9.58
N ALA A 36 11.88 6.95 10.43
CA ALA A 36 10.51 7.03 10.91
C ALA A 36 9.51 7.17 9.74
N ALA A 37 9.69 8.15 8.86
CA ALA A 37 8.77 8.38 7.75
C ALA A 37 8.66 7.19 6.78
N TYR A 38 9.80 6.58 6.43
CA TYR A 38 9.84 5.45 5.50
C TYR A 38 9.27 4.18 6.14
N THR A 39 9.53 3.95 7.42
CA THR A 39 8.91 2.83 8.14
C THR A 39 7.41 3.01 8.27
N VAL A 40 6.91 4.20 8.64
CA VAL A 40 5.47 4.47 8.70
C VAL A 40 4.81 4.16 7.34
N TYR A 41 5.36 4.72 6.26
CA TYR A 41 4.85 4.48 4.92
C TYR A 41 4.89 2.98 4.56
N GLY A 42 6.04 2.33 4.75
CA GLY A 42 6.22 0.92 4.38
C GLY A 42 5.31 -0.02 5.16
N VAL A 43 5.08 0.24 6.46
CA VAL A 43 4.13 -0.51 7.29
C VAL A 43 2.69 -0.31 6.78
N CYS A 44 2.29 0.93 6.48
CA CYS A 44 0.95 1.21 5.96
C CYS A 44 0.73 0.57 4.58
N ASP A 45 1.72 0.65 3.69
CA ASP A 45 1.63 0.04 2.35
C ASP A 45 1.52 -1.48 2.43
N LEU A 46 2.31 -2.09 3.31
CA LEU A 46 2.30 -3.54 3.53
C LEU A 46 0.96 -4.01 4.12
N LEU A 47 0.39 -3.28 5.09
CA LEU A 47 -0.93 -3.56 5.65
C LEU A 47 -2.03 -3.44 4.59
N ARG A 48 -1.99 -2.38 3.77
CA ARG A 48 -2.97 -2.13 2.70
C ARG A 48 -2.97 -3.22 1.63
N LYS A 49 -1.80 -3.72 1.24
CA LYS A 49 -1.71 -4.83 0.28
C LYS A 49 -2.32 -6.14 0.82
N ALA A 50 -2.57 -6.22 2.13
CA ALA A 50 -3.03 -7.41 2.85
C ALA A 50 -2.08 -8.61 2.70
N ASP A 51 -0.84 -8.37 2.25
CA ASP A 51 0.19 -9.39 2.07
C ASP A 51 0.70 -9.93 3.41
N ILE A 52 0.61 -9.14 4.50
CA ILE A 52 0.92 -9.56 5.88
C ILE A 52 0.04 -10.71 6.35
N LEU A 53 -1.18 -10.80 5.82
CA LEU A 53 -2.14 -11.83 6.18
C LEU A 53 -2.01 -13.07 5.30
N SER A 54 -0.85 -13.24 4.65
CA SER A 54 -0.40 -14.53 4.16
C SER A 54 -0.29 -15.45 5.38
N TYR A 55 -1.40 -16.08 5.74
CA TYR A 55 -1.56 -16.79 7.00
C TYR A 55 -0.42 -17.77 7.21
N SER A 56 0.18 -17.74 8.41
CA SER A 56 0.92 -18.91 8.86
C SER A 56 -0.06 -20.08 8.81
N LYS A 57 0.32 -21.13 8.10
CA LYS A 57 -0.50 -22.34 7.92
C LYS A 57 -1.04 -22.87 9.27
N SER A 58 -0.30 -22.62 10.35
CA SER A 58 -0.67 -22.88 11.74
C SER A 58 -1.93 -22.16 12.25
N PHE A 59 -2.24 -20.94 11.78
CA PHE A 59 -3.49 -20.25 12.14
C PHE A 59 -4.71 -20.90 11.47
N LEU A 60 -4.58 -21.25 10.19
CA LEU A 60 -5.63 -21.93 9.41
C LEU A 60 -5.87 -23.37 9.88
N ASP A 61 -4.81 -24.06 10.29
CA ASP A 61 -4.86 -25.42 10.85
C ASP A 61 -5.29 -25.43 12.34
N SER A 62 -5.57 -24.27 12.95
CA SER A 62 -6.06 -24.25 14.32
C SER A 62 -7.47 -24.84 14.38
N ALA A 63 -7.69 -25.74 15.35
CA ALA A 63 -9.00 -26.35 15.59
C ALA A 63 -10.10 -25.30 15.83
N ASP A 64 -9.71 -24.14 16.38
CA ASP A 64 -10.59 -23.01 16.63
C ASP A 64 -11.05 -22.34 15.32
N PHE A 65 -10.13 -22.03 14.39
CA PHE A 65 -10.49 -21.50 13.07
C PHE A 65 -11.39 -22.46 12.30
N MET A 66 -11.00 -23.73 12.25
CA MET A 66 -11.80 -24.76 11.59
C MET A 66 -13.18 -24.90 12.23
N SER A 67 -13.31 -24.84 13.56
CA SER A 67 -14.61 -24.91 14.23
C SER A 67 -15.52 -23.70 13.96
N ARG A 68 -14.94 -22.49 13.83
CA ARG A 68 -15.67 -21.22 13.63
C ARG A 68 -16.13 -21.03 12.19
N TRP A 69 -15.39 -21.57 11.22
CA TRP A 69 -15.63 -21.33 9.79
C TRP A 69 -15.99 -22.61 8.99
N ALA A 70 -16.16 -23.77 9.65
CA ALA A 70 -16.39 -25.09 9.05
C ALA A 70 -17.65 -25.25 8.16
N SER A 71 -18.55 -24.26 8.14
CA SER A 71 -19.84 -24.37 7.46
C SER A 71 -19.97 -23.37 6.30
N ASP A 72 -20.78 -23.74 5.30
CA ASP A 72 -21.15 -22.87 4.16
C ASP A 72 -21.85 -21.56 4.59
N SER A 73 -22.31 -21.50 5.84
CA SER A 73 -22.79 -20.28 6.48
C SER A 73 -22.43 -20.29 7.96
N GLY A 74 -22.10 -19.15 8.52
CA GLY A 74 -21.76 -19.05 9.93
C GLY A 74 -21.85 -17.62 10.45
N GLU A 75 -21.69 -17.49 11.76
CA GLU A 75 -21.68 -16.21 12.46
C GLU A 75 -20.34 -16.02 13.17
N VAL A 76 -19.70 -14.87 12.98
CA VAL A 76 -18.42 -14.53 13.58
C VAL A 76 -18.59 -13.28 14.41
N LYS A 77 -18.30 -13.39 15.71
CA LYS A 77 -18.31 -12.24 16.63
C LYS A 77 -17.28 -11.21 16.20
N ILE A 78 -17.69 -9.96 16.04
CA ILE A 78 -16.83 -8.83 15.63
C ILE A 78 -15.63 -8.69 16.54
N GLU A 79 -15.85 -8.77 17.86
CA GLU A 79 -14.80 -8.65 18.86
C GLU A 79 -13.74 -9.75 18.74
N SER A 80 -14.17 -10.99 18.51
CA SER A 80 -13.27 -12.10 18.27
C SER A 80 -12.45 -11.87 17.01
N TYR A 81 -13.10 -11.40 15.93
CA TYR A 81 -12.44 -11.13 14.67
C TYR A 81 -11.39 -10.01 14.77
N ILE A 82 -11.70 -8.92 15.49
CA ILE A 82 -10.73 -7.84 15.75
C ILE A 82 -9.51 -8.39 16.48
N ASN A 83 -9.71 -9.21 17.53
CA ASN A 83 -8.61 -9.78 18.30
C ASN A 83 -7.75 -10.72 17.44
N ASP A 84 -8.38 -11.59 16.65
CA ASP A 84 -7.68 -12.50 15.74
C ASP A 84 -6.84 -11.72 14.70
N PHE A 85 -7.41 -10.65 14.14
CA PHE A 85 -6.71 -9.75 13.23
C PHE A 85 -5.50 -9.06 13.89
N ILE A 86 -5.68 -8.46 15.07
CA ILE A 86 -4.61 -7.77 15.79
C ILE A 86 -3.48 -8.73 16.14
N ASN A 87 -3.83 -9.93 16.63
CA ASN A 87 -2.86 -10.96 16.97
C ASN A 87 -2.06 -11.41 15.75
N SER A 88 -2.74 -11.64 14.62
CA SER A 88 -2.09 -12.02 13.37
C SER A 88 -1.11 -10.97 12.87
N VAL A 89 -1.50 -9.69 12.86
CA VAL A 89 -0.62 -8.59 12.48
C VAL A 89 0.57 -8.49 13.43
N THR A 90 0.32 -8.58 14.75
CA THR A 90 1.38 -8.49 15.77
C THR A 90 2.39 -9.61 15.64
N GLU A 91 1.95 -10.86 15.48
CA GLU A 91 2.82 -12.02 15.30
C GLU A 91 3.69 -11.87 14.05
N SER A 92 3.09 -11.43 12.94
CA SER A 92 3.79 -11.24 11.67
C SER A 92 4.91 -10.20 11.77
N PHE A 93 4.63 -9.04 12.37
CA PHE A 93 5.67 -8.02 12.59
C PHE A 93 6.74 -8.46 13.60
N ASN A 94 6.38 -9.22 14.63
CA ASN A 94 7.35 -9.75 15.60
C ASN A 94 8.31 -10.76 14.95
N GLN A 95 7.82 -11.60 14.04
CA GLN A 95 8.64 -12.63 13.39
C GLN A 95 9.49 -12.08 12.24
N GLN A 96 9.03 -11.02 11.55
CA GLN A 96 9.58 -10.60 10.26
C GLN A 96 9.98 -9.12 10.20
N SER A 97 10.07 -8.40 11.33
CA SER A 97 10.44 -6.97 11.37
C SER A 97 11.70 -6.65 10.55
N SER A 98 12.76 -7.45 10.72
CA SER A 98 14.04 -7.28 10.03
C SER A 98 13.88 -7.42 8.52
N GLN A 99 13.16 -8.44 8.07
CA GLN A 99 12.89 -8.70 6.65
C GLN A 99 12.01 -7.62 6.03
N TYR A 100 11.02 -7.12 6.76
CA TYR A 100 10.21 -5.99 6.30
C TYR A 100 11.04 -4.72 6.15
N LEU A 101 11.88 -4.39 7.14
CA LEU A 101 12.75 -3.23 7.07
C LEU A 101 13.81 -3.35 5.97
N ARG A 102 14.37 -4.55 5.77
CA ARG A 102 15.23 -4.87 4.63
C ARG A 102 14.56 -4.51 3.31
N ASN A 103 13.30 -4.90 3.13
CA ASN A 103 12.53 -4.60 1.92
C ASN A 103 12.19 -3.11 1.78
N ILE A 104 11.81 -2.45 2.89
CA ILE A 104 11.48 -1.01 2.90
C ILE A 104 12.68 -0.16 2.55
N PHE A 105 13.86 -0.47 3.11
CA PHE A 105 15.07 0.33 2.94
C PHE A 105 16.00 -0.18 1.83
N ALA A 106 15.66 -1.30 1.19
CA ALA A 106 16.48 -1.95 0.17
C ALA A 106 17.95 -2.10 0.60
N THR A 107 18.15 -2.65 1.81
CA THR A 107 19.48 -2.83 2.39
C THR A 107 19.60 -4.19 3.06
N ASP A 108 20.75 -4.48 3.66
CA ASP A 108 21.00 -5.76 4.31
C ASP A 108 20.17 -5.91 5.60
N GLU A 109 19.61 -7.11 5.78
CA GLU A 109 18.75 -7.46 6.91
C GLU A 109 19.46 -7.40 8.27
N SER A 110 20.78 -7.68 8.29
CA SER A 110 21.59 -7.63 9.52
C SER A 110 21.56 -6.26 10.20
N LYS A 111 21.35 -5.19 9.43
CA LYS A 111 21.22 -3.81 9.93
C LYS A 111 19.98 -3.59 10.79
N PHE A 112 19.00 -4.48 10.71
CA PHE A 112 17.73 -4.40 11.43
C PHE A 112 17.51 -5.55 12.41
N SER A 113 18.54 -6.36 12.69
CA SER A 113 18.47 -7.51 13.60
C SER A 113 17.98 -7.20 15.01
N LYS A 114 18.11 -5.95 15.46
CA LYS A 114 17.63 -5.46 16.77
C LYS A 114 16.38 -4.60 16.66
N SER A 115 15.86 -4.41 15.44
CA SER A 115 14.75 -3.51 15.19
C SER A 115 13.42 -4.15 15.59
N GLU A 116 12.60 -3.38 16.28
CA GLU A 116 11.25 -3.78 16.68
C GLU A 116 10.24 -2.82 16.08
N ILE A 117 9.16 -3.38 15.52
CA ILE A 117 7.99 -2.65 15.04
C ILE A 117 6.79 -3.22 15.79
N GLN A 118 6.10 -2.38 16.54
CA GLN A 118 4.86 -2.74 17.21
C GLN A 118 3.74 -1.83 16.72
N ILE A 119 2.62 -2.46 16.34
CA ILE A 119 1.41 -1.77 15.89
C ILE A 119 0.37 -1.88 17.00
N VAL A 120 -0.14 -0.73 17.44
CA VAL A 120 -1.18 -0.67 18.46
C VAL A 120 -2.47 -0.17 17.81
N PHE A 121 -3.45 -1.06 17.73
CA PHE A 121 -4.78 -0.75 17.23
C PHE A 121 -5.67 -0.21 18.34
N ASP A 122 -6.58 0.70 17.98
CA ASP A 122 -7.63 1.16 18.86
C ASP A 122 -8.84 0.22 18.70
N THR A 123 -9.04 -0.67 19.66
CA THR A 123 -10.08 -1.71 19.60
C THR A 123 -11.48 -1.12 19.67
N ASP A 124 -11.66 -0.05 20.44
CA ASP A 124 -12.96 0.59 20.61
C ASP A 124 -13.36 1.33 19.32
N PHE A 125 -12.41 2.03 18.70
CA PHE A 125 -12.59 2.62 17.38
C PHE A 125 -12.96 1.58 16.32
N LEU A 126 -12.23 0.46 16.27
CA LEU A 126 -12.51 -0.61 15.30
C LEU A 126 -13.88 -1.25 15.52
N LYS A 127 -14.24 -1.52 16.78
CA LYS A 127 -15.54 -2.05 17.13
C LYS A 127 -16.65 -1.09 16.70
N ALA A 128 -16.52 0.20 17.00
CA ALA A 128 -17.49 1.22 16.58
C ALA A 128 -17.64 1.26 15.04
N LYS A 129 -16.54 1.26 14.28
CA LYS A 129 -16.57 1.28 12.81
C LYS A 129 -17.16 0.02 12.19
N LEU A 130 -16.83 -1.16 12.71
CA LEU A 130 -17.43 -2.42 12.25
C LEU A 130 -18.90 -2.56 12.67
N LEU A 131 -19.34 -1.87 13.73
CA LEU A 131 -20.75 -1.81 14.15
C LEU A 131 -21.61 -0.92 13.25
N ASP A 132 -21.04 0.17 12.72
CA ASP A 132 -21.71 1.14 11.84
C ASP A 132 -21.69 0.72 10.35
N PHE A 133 -21.11 -0.44 10.04
CA PHE A 133 -20.97 -0.91 8.66
C PHE A 133 -22.32 -1.34 8.03
N PRO A 134 -22.68 -0.88 6.80
CA PRO A 134 -24.01 -1.10 6.22
C PRO A 134 -24.34 -2.56 5.83
N ASN A 135 -25.64 -2.80 5.65
CA ASN A 135 -26.35 -4.06 5.92
C ASN A 135 -25.95 -5.34 5.14
N SER A 136 -25.33 -5.25 3.95
CA SER A 136 -24.84 -6.43 3.23
C SER A 136 -23.91 -6.08 2.07
N ILE A 137 -22.95 -6.96 1.80
CA ILE A 137 -22.05 -6.89 0.65
C ILE A 137 -22.03 -8.23 -0.06
N HIS A 138 -22.40 -8.19 -1.33
CA HIS A 138 -22.24 -9.29 -2.27
C HIS A 138 -20.95 -9.08 -3.07
N LYS A 139 -20.01 -10.02 -3.01
CA LYS A 139 -18.79 -9.99 -3.81
C LYS A 139 -18.62 -11.29 -4.59
N GLY A 140 -18.27 -11.14 -5.86
CA GLY A 140 -17.84 -12.26 -6.70
C GLY A 140 -16.45 -12.74 -6.33
N LEU A 141 -16.23 -14.06 -6.40
CA LEU A 141 -14.92 -14.68 -6.24
C LEU A 141 -14.23 -14.70 -7.61
N ASN A 142 -13.13 -13.96 -7.76
CA ASN A 142 -12.36 -13.91 -9.02
C ASN A 142 -11.33 -15.05 -9.15
N SER A 143 -11.55 -16.19 -8.50
CA SER A 143 -10.64 -17.35 -8.53
C SER A 143 -11.15 -18.42 -9.50
N ILE A 144 -10.33 -18.77 -10.48
CA ILE A 144 -10.61 -19.71 -11.59
C ILE A 144 -10.88 -21.16 -11.11
N SER A 145 -10.71 -21.47 -9.82
CA SER A 145 -10.72 -22.84 -9.32
C SER A 145 -11.65 -23.10 -8.12
N VAL A 146 -12.57 -22.19 -7.78
CA VAL A 146 -13.47 -22.38 -6.63
C VAL A 146 -14.89 -22.75 -7.13
N PRO A 147 -15.52 -23.85 -6.68
CA PRO A 147 -16.91 -24.24 -6.97
C PRO A 147 -17.96 -23.23 -6.47
N TYR A 148 -17.57 -22.35 -5.55
CA TYR A 148 -18.34 -21.18 -5.15
C TYR A 148 -18.00 -20.01 -6.06
N LYS A 149 -19.04 -19.42 -6.67
CA LYS A 149 -18.88 -18.27 -7.57
C LYS A 149 -18.91 -16.94 -6.81
N ASN A 150 -19.63 -16.89 -5.69
CA ASN A 150 -19.83 -15.67 -4.90
C ASN A 150 -19.81 -15.98 -3.40
N TYR A 151 -19.56 -14.96 -2.58
CA TYR A 151 -19.91 -14.99 -1.15
C TYR A 151 -20.74 -13.75 -0.80
N GLU A 152 -21.54 -13.91 0.24
CA GLU A 152 -22.28 -12.82 0.86
C GLU A 152 -21.82 -12.67 2.31
N ILE A 153 -21.44 -11.45 2.66
CA ILE A 153 -21.25 -11.05 4.05
C ILE A 153 -22.36 -10.07 4.35
N SER A 154 -23.18 -10.40 5.32
CA SER A 154 -24.24 -9.54 5.82
C SER A 154 -23.99 -9.22 7.28
N LYS A 155 -24.38 -8.02 7.66
CA LYS A 155 -24.30 -7.55 9.03
C LYS A 155 -25.48 -6.64 9.24
N PHE A 156 -26.43 -7.04 10.07
CA PHE A 156 -27.58 -6.19 10.39
C PHE A 156 -27.14 -5.08 11.36
N ILE A 157 -27.67 -3.87 11.18
CA ILE A 157 -27.44 -2.74 12.11
C ILE A 157 -27.76 -3.18 13.55
N GLY A 158 -26.82 -2.98 14.47
CA GLY A 158 -26.93 -3.38 15.88
C GLY A 158 -26.51 -4.82 16.19
N ASP A 159 -26.17 -5.63 15.18
CA ASP A 159 -25.62 -6.98 15.38
C ASP A 159 -24.11 -6.91 15.71
N ASN A 160 -23.72 -7.70 16.71
CA ASN A 160 -22.33 -7.88 17.12
C ASN A 160 -21.62 -8.99 16.31
N ASN A 161 -22.31 -9.58 15.35
CA ASN A 161 -21.83 -10.67 14.51
C ASN A 161 -21.78 -10.28 13.03
N PHE A 162 -20.76 -10.76 12.33
CA PHE A 162 -20.79 -10.92 10.87
C PHE A 162 -21.46 -12.23 10.53
N LYS A 163 -22.41 -12.22 9.59
CA LYS A 163 -23.00 -13.43 9.02
C LYS A 163 -22.43 -13.62 7.63
N TYR A 164 -21.85 -14.78 7.38
CA TYR A 164 -21.34 -15.10 6.05
C TYR A 164 -22.13 -16.27 5.44
N LYS A 165 -22.22 -16.27 4.12
CA LYS A 165 -22.80 -17.36 3.34
C LYS A 165 -22.02 -17.54 2.04
N LEU A 166 -21.60 -18.76 1.76
CA LEU A 166 -20.99 -19.15 0.49
C LEU A 166 -22.07 -19.48 -0.53
N ILE A 167 -21.95 -18.97 -1.76
CA ILE A 167 -22.94 -19.14 -2.83
C ILE A 167 -22.26 -19.84 -4.03
N GLY A 168 -22.72 -21.06 -4.33
CA GLY A 168 -22.15 -21.90 -5.39
C GLY A 168 -23.15 -22.87 -6.02
N ASP A 169 -22.81 -23.40 -7.20
CA ASP A 169 -23.68 -24.28 -8.01
C ASP A 169 -23.71 -25.73 -7.48
N LYS A 170 -22.80 -26.10 -6.57
CA LYS A 170 -22.77 -27.40 -5.89
C LYS A 170 -22.82 -27.19 -4.39
N LYS A 171 -23.73 -27.90 -3.71
CA LYS A 171 -23.60 -28.19 -2.28
C LYS A 171 -22.35 -29.06 -2.13
N GLY A 172 -21.23 -28.48 -1.73
CA GLY A 172 -20.01 -29.24 -1.45
C GLY A 172 -20.24 -30.15 -0.25
N ASP A 173 -19.72 -31.37 -0.30
CA ASP A 173 -19.51 -32.14 0.91
C ASP A 173 -18.74 -31.29 1.93
N LYS A 174 -19.14 -31.37 3.21
CA LYS A 174 -18.46 -30.66 4.31
C LYS A 174 -16.96 -30.87 4.17
N TYR A 175 -16.19 -29.77 4.16
CA TYR A 175 -14.72 -29.72 4.12
C TYR A 175 -14.06 -30.02 2.77
N ASN A 176 -14.41 -29.29 1.70
CA ASN A 176 -13.57 -29.25 0.51
C ASN A 176 -12.55 -28.09 0.62
N ILE A 177 -11.33 -28.27 0.12
CA ILE A 177 -10.26 -27.24 0.03
C ILE A 177 -10.79 -25.89 -0.48
N HIS A 178 -11.80 -25.97 -1.34
CA HIS A 178 -12.54 -24.86 -1.91
C HIS A 178 -13.34 -23.99 -0.93
N SER A 179 -13.88 -24.54 0.16
CA SER A 179 -14.53 -23.71 1.19
C SER A 179 -13.48 -22.91 1.97
N ILE A 180 -12.29 -23.47 2.19
CA ILE A 180 -11.16 -22.76 2.82
C ILE A 180 -10.72 -21.58 1.95
N GLU A 181 -10.60 -21.76 0.63
CA GLU A 181 -10.26 -20.67 -0.30
C GLU A 181 -11.28 -19.51 -0.24
N ALA A 182 -12.57 -19.82 -0.21
CA ALA A 182 -13.62 -18.79 -0.11
C ALA A 182 -13.59 -18.06 1.24
N LEU A 183 -13.33 -18.78 2.34
CA LEU A 183 -13.19 -18.22 3.68
C LEU A 183 -11.96 -17.30 3.79
N LEU A 184 -10.86 -17.67 3.14
CA LEU A 184 -9.67 -16.82 3.04
C LEU A 184 -9.97 -15.50 2.33
N GLU A 185 -10.78 -15.52 1.27
CA GLU A 185 -11.18 -14.30 0.57
C GLU A 185 -12.10 -13.40 1.42
N ILE A 186 -13.02 -13.98 2.17
CA ILE A 186 -13.83 -13.26 3.18
C ILE A 186 -12.91 -12.60 4.21
N GLN A 187 -11.95 -13.35 4.74
CA GLN A 187 -11.03 -12.84 5.76
C GLN A 187 -10.13 -11.73 5.21
N LYS A 188 -9.58 -11.90 4.00
CA LYS A 188 -8.81 -10.83 3.31
C LYS A 188 -9.65 -9.58 3.14
N TYR A 189 -10.92 -9.73 2.76
CA TYR A 189 -11.82 -8.61 2.59
C TYR A 189 -12.09 -7.87 3.91
N LEU A 190 -12.46 -8.60 4.97
CA LEU A 190 -12.71 -8.00 6.28
C LEU A 190 -11.44 -7.34 6.86
N SER A 191 -10.27 -7.92 6.58
CA SER A 191 -9.01 -7.35 7.03
C SER A 191 -8.67 -6.07 6.28
N ARG A 192 -8.88 -6.04 4.95
CA ARG A 192 -8.77 -4.82 4.16
C ARG A 192 -9.72 -3.74 4.67
N LEU A 193 -10.95 -4.11 5.02
CA LEU A 193 -11.91 -3.19 5.61
C LEU A 193 -11.40 -2.56 6.91
N ILE A 194 -10.78 -3.35 7.81
CA ILE A 194 -10.15 -2.82 9.03
C ILE A 194 -9.04 -1.82 8.71
N ILE A 195 -8.21 -2.11 7.69
CA ILE A 195 -7.12 -1.24 7.27
C ILE A 195 -7.64 0.06 6.65
N ASP A 196 -8.67 -0.03 5.82
CA ASP A 196 -9.32 1.10 5.15
C ASP A 196 -9.91 2.12 6.17
N PHE A 197 -10.30 1.67 7.37
CA PHE A 197 -10.71 2.59 8.45
C PHE A 197 -9.60 3.51 8.96
N TYR A 198 -8.33 3.14 8.75
CA TYR A 198 -7.19 3.95 9.15
C TYR A 198 -6.59 4.73 7.99
N PHE A 199 -6.51 4.14 6.79
CA PHE A 199 -5.92 4.80 5.62
C PHE A 199 -6.41 4.19 4.31
N ASN A 200 -7.14 4.97 3.51
CA ASN A 200 -7.66 4.55 2.20
C ASN A 200 -6.67 4.81 1.04
N ASN A 201 -5.94 5.92 1.11
CA ASN A 201 -5.02 6.33 0.07
C ASN A 201 -3.66 6.64 0.68
N LEU A 202 -2.64 5.88 0.27
CA LEU A 202 -1.28 6.07 0.71
C LEU A 202 -0.47 6.71 -0.41
N TYR A 203 0.14 7.84 -0.12
CA TYR A 203 1.02 8.56 -1.02
C TYR A 203 2.26 9.00 -0.27
N ILE A 204 3.41 8.97 -0.93
CA ILE A 204 4.67 9.48 -0.38
C ILE A 204 5.34 10.41 -1.38
N ASN A 205 5.87 11.51 -0.84
CA ASN A 205 6.67 12.46 -1.58
C ASN A 205 8.04 12.55 -0.92
N THR A 206 9.02 11.82 -1.45
CA THR A 206 10.32 11.68 -0.78
C THR A 206 11.18 12.96 -0.88
N ALA A 207 12.32 12.96 -0.20
CA ALA A 207 13.28 14.06 -0.28
C ALA A 207 13.85 14.22 -1.71
N GLU A 208 13.94 13.12 -2.46
CA GLU A 208 14.49 13.05 -3.82
C GLU A 208 13.49 13.50 -4.89
N ARG A 209 12.29 13.96 -4.52
CA ARG A 209 11.19 14.33 -5.42
C ARG A 209 11.56 15.20 -6.62
N SER A 210 12.46 16.17 -6.44
CA SER A 210 12.90 17.04 -7.52
C SER A 210 13.73 16.32 -8.59
N ALA A 211 14.41 15.24 -8.19
CA ALA A 211 15.21 14.40 -9.07
C ALA A 211 14.37 13.28 -9.69
N ILE A 212 13.38 12.75 -8.97
CA ILE A 212 12.51 11.66 -9.43
C ILE A 212 11.88 11.98 -10.79
N ASN A 213 11.33 13.18 -10.97
CA ASN A 213 10.69 13.56 -12.24
C ASN A 213 11.65 13.80 -13.39
N VAL A 214 12.94 13.96 -13.09
CA VAL A 214 14.00 14.09 -14.10
C VAL A 214 14.52 12.70 -14.51
N PHE A 215 14.59 11.76 -13.57
CA PHE A 215 15.26 10.48 -13.76
C PHE A 215 14.32 9.28 -13.91
N SER A 216 13.01 9.42 -13.70
CA SER A 216 12.03 8.34 -13.80
C SER A 216 12.19 7.55 -15.11
N ARG A 217 12.16 8.24 -16.27
CA ARG A 217 12.33 7.61 -17.59
C ARG A 217 13.68 6.90 -17.78
N GLN A 218 14.76 7.41 -17.18
CA GLN A 218 16.08 6.75 -17.26
C GLN A 218 16.10 5.45 -16.45
N LEU A 219 15.33 5.40 -15.37
CA LEU A 219 15.20 4.20 -14.56
C LEU A 219 14.34 3.14 -15.25
N SER A 220 13.24 3.53 -15.90
CA SER A 220 12.40 2.57 -16.66
C SER A 220 13.21 1.85 -17.72
N ILE A 221 14.08 2.56 -18.46
CA ILE A 221 14.99 1.96 -19.44
C ILE A 221 15.89 0.90 -18.77
N LYS A 222 16.44 1.19 -17.59
CA LYS A 222 17.27 0.22 -16.85
C LYS A 222 16.47 -0.98 -16.35
N ILE A 223 15.23 -0.76 -15.90
CA ILE A 223 14.35 -1.84 -15.46
C ILE A 223 13.97 -2.73 -16.64
N HIS A 224 13.63 -2.16 -17.79
CA HIS A 224 13.37 -2.92 -19.02
C HIS A 224 14.56 -3.79 -19.39
N ASN A 225 15.78 -3.25 -19.36
CA ASN A 225 16.99 -4.04 -19.65
C ASN A 225 17.16 -5.22 -18.68
N ILE A 226 16.86 -5.04 -17.38
CA ILE A 226 16.91 -6.13 -16.38
C ILE A 226 15.81 -7.18 -16.64
N VAL A 227 14.62 -6.76 -17.09
CA VAL A 227 13.53 -7.65 -17.47
C VAL A 227 13.87 -8.43 -18.75
N ASP A 228 14.51 -7.79 -19.72
CA ASP A 228 14.98 -8.46 -20.94
C ASP A 228 16.07 -9.47 -20.62
N GLU A 229 17.02 -9.13 -19.74
CA GLU A 229 17.97 -10.10 -19.17
C GLU A 229 17.25 -11.25 -18.44
N PHE A 230 16.16 -10.97 -17.71
CA PHE A 230 15.34 -12.00 -17.05
C PHE A 230 14.66 -12.94 -18.06
N LEU A 231 14.10 -12.41 -19.13
CA LEU A 231 13.48 -13.21 -20.20
C LEU A 231 14.51 -14.14 -20.86
N GLN A 232 15.74 -13.66 -21.04
CA GLN A 232 16.85 -14.47 -21.56
C GLN A 232 17.33 -15.55 -20.56
N ILE A 233 17.29 -15.28 -19.25
CA ILE A 233 17.64 -16.26 -18.20
C ILE A 233 16.55 -17.32 -18.03
N ARG A 234 15.28 -17.00 -18.34
CA ARG A 234 14.15 -17.94 -18.22
C ARG A 234 14.26 -19.15 -19.17
N ASP A 235 15.06 -19.05 -20.22
CA ASP A 235 15.42 -20.18 -21.11
C ASP A 235 16.44 -21.15 -20.47
N LEU A 236 17.05 -20.78 -19.34
CA LEU A 236 17.94 -21.63 -18.56
C LEU A 236 17.17 -22.16 -17.34
N LYS A 237 16.96 -23.48 -17.28
CA LYS A 237 16.14 -24.21 -16.29
C LYS A 237 16.46 -23.99 -14.79
N ASN A 238 17.42 -23.13 -14.44
CA ASN A 238 17.90 -22.87 -13.07
C ASN A 238 17.89 -21.37 -12.68
N GLY A 239 17.03 -20.54 -13.29
CA GLY A 239 16.90 -19.12 -12.95
C GLY A 239 16.31 -18.90 -11.54
N ASN A 240 17.15 -18.55 -10.57
CA ASN A 240 16.74 -18.31 -9.19
C ASN A 240 16.07 -16.92 -9.08
N ALA A 241 14.74 -16.84 -9.19
CA ALA A 241 13.96 -15.59 -9.23
C ALA A 241 14.32 -14.59 -8.11
N ASN A 242 14.73 -15.09 -6.94
CA ASN A 242 15.17 -14.30 -5.80
C ASN A 242 16.46 -13.50 -6.06
N GLN A 243 17.39 -14.00 -6.88
CA GLN A 243 18.61 -13.26 -7.23
C GLN A 243 18.30 -12.04 -8.12
N ILE A 244 17.25 -12.11 -8.91
CA ILE A 244 16.84 -11.05 -9.85
C ILE A 244 15.98 -10.01 -9.11
N LEU A 245 15.08 -10.44 -8.22
CA LEU A 245 14.37 -9.55 -7.29
C LEU A 245 15.35 -8.72 -6.45
N ASN A 246 16.44 -9.32 -5.96
CA ASN A 246 17.49 -8.60 -5.24
C ASN A 246 18.23 -7.57 -6.12
N LYS A 247 18.41 -7.82 -7.43
CA LYS A 247 19.00 -6.85 -8.37
C LYS A 247 18.07 -5.66 -8.66
N LEU A 248 16.75 -5.86 -8.54
CA LEU A 248 15.72 -4.84 -8.76
C LEU A 248 15.51 -3.91 -7.54
N GLN A 249 15.79 -4.40 -6.31
CA GLN A 249 15.67 -3.61 -5.08
C GLN A 249 16.90 -2.72 -4.82
N ARG A 250 17.14 -1.71 -5.67
CA ARG A 250 18.24 -0.75 -5.47
C ARG A 250 17.87 0.46 -4.62
N TYR A 251 16.58 0.76 -4.52
CA TYR A 251 16.07 1.93 -3.82
C TYR A 251 15.04 1.50 -2.76
N PRO A 252 14.99 2.21 -1.62
CA PRO A 252 13.90 2.09 -0.67
C PRO A 252 12.53 2.10 -1.35
N SER A 253 11.58 1.33 -0.83
CA SER A 253 10.23 1.25 -1.42
C SER A 253 9.55 2.62 -1.57
N PRO A 254 9.67 3.59 -0.63
CA PRO A 254 9.13 4.94 -0.84
C PRO A 254 9.62 5.64 -2.11
N ILE A 255 10.91 5.48 -2.42
CA ILE A 255 11.53 6.10 -3.59
C ILE A 255 11.04 5.39 -4.85
N ARG A 256 11.00 4.05 -4.82
CA ARG A 256 10.48 3.24 -5.93
C ARG A 256 9.04 3.59 -6.28
N ASP A 257 8.18 3.69 -5.28
CA ASP A 257 6.76 4.00 -5.49
C ASP A 257 6.60 5.43 -6.03
N SER A 258 7.39 6.38 -5.53
CA SER A 258 7.41 7.75 -6.08
C SER A 258 7.87 7.79 -7.55
N LEU A 259 8.84 6.95 -7.93
CA LEU A 259 9.27 6.80 -9.33
C LEU A 259 8.17 6.19 -10.20
N THR A 260 7.50 5.14 -9.72
CA THR A 260 6.38 4.52 -10.43
C THR A 260 5.24 5.53 -10.67
N ILE A 261 4.90 6.34 -9.67
CA ILE A 261 3.93 7.44 -9.84
C ILE A 261 4.40 8.42 -10.92
N ALA A 262 5.68 8.82 -10.88
CA ALA A 262 6.25 9.76 -11.86
C ALA A 262 6.26 9.22 -13.31
N GLU A 263 6.35 7.90 -13.50
CA GLU A 263 6.26 7.27 -14.81
C GLU A 263 4.82 7.23 -15.34
N ASP A 264 3.84 7.07 -14.46
CA ASP A 264 2.43 6.90 -14.82
C ASP A 264 1.62 8.22 -14.88
N LEU A 265 2.28 9.36 -14.73
CA LEU A 265 1.63 10.68 -14.69
C LEU A 265 0.74 10.96 -15.91
N ALA A 266 1.13 10.47 -17.10
CA ALA A 266 0.32 10.62 -18.31
C ALA A 266 -1.04 9.91 -18.22
N ASN A 267 -1.12 8.77 -17.55
CA ASN A 267 -2.39 8.08 -17.32
C ASN A 267 -3.13 8.68 -16.13
N LEU A 268 -2.43 9.01 -15.04
CA LEU A 268 -3.01 9.64 -13.86
C LEU A 268 -3.72 10.95 -14.20
N SER A 269 -3.13 11.76 -15.10
CA SER A 269 -3.69 13.03 -15.57
C SER A 269 -5.10 12.97 -16.17
N ARG A 270 -5.56 11.78 -16.55
CA ARG A 270 -6.90 11.56 -17.13
C ARG A 270 -7.98 11.39 -16.06
N ASN A 271 -7.57 11.11 -14.83
CA ASN A 271 -8.48 10.89 -13.73
C ASN A 271 -8.99 12.23 -13.17
N LYS A 272 -10.22 12.23 -12.67
CA LYS A 272 -10.76 13.36 -11.91
C LYS A 272 -10.76 12.99 -10.44
N SER A 273 -10.13 13.83 -9.63
CA SER A 273 -10.12 13.71 -8.17
C SER A 273 -11.10 14.70 -7.54
N GLU A 274 -11.69 14.32 -6.41
CA GLU A 274 -12.45 15.25 -5.55
C GLU A 274 -11.59 16.43 -5.06
N PHE A 275 -10.27 16.23 -5.03
CA PHE A 275 -9.27 17.24 -4.65
C PHE A 275 -8.70 18.02 -5.83
N GLY A 276 -9.28 17.91 -7.04
CA GLY A 276 -8.80 18.59 -8.25
C GLY A 276 -8.63 20.12 -8.07
N PHE A 277 -9.49 20.74 -7.26
CA PHE A 277 -9.39 22.17 -6.94
C PHE A 277 -8.08 22.55 -6.23
N LEU A 278 -7.44 21.63 -5.50
CA LEU A 278 -6.13 21.87 -4.89
C LEU A 278 -5.02 21.84 -5.94
N ALA A 279 -5.12 20.95 -6.93
CA ALA A 279 -4.20 20.91 -8.06
C ALA A 279 -4.27 22.23 -8.85
N ASP A 280 -5.47 22.69 -9.18
CA ASP A 280 -5.69 23.98 -9.83
C ASP A 280 -5.06 25.13 -9.02
N ARG A 281 -5.27 25.15 -7.69
CA ARG A 281 -4.64 26.15 -6.81
C ARG A 281 -3.11 26.09 -6.80
N ILE A 282 -2.52 24.91 -6.84
CA ILE A 282 -1.06 24.75 -6.92
C ILE A 282 -0.55 25.35 -8.23
N GLU A 283 -1.19 25.03 -9.35
CA GLU A 283 -0.82 25.56 -10.66
C GLU A 283 -0.95 27.09 -10.75
N GLU A 284 -2.08 27.63 -10.26
CA GLU A 284 -2.38 29.06 -10.32
C GLU A 284 -1.54 29.90 -9.36
N VAL A 285 -1.40 29.46 -8.10
CA VAL A 285 -0.81 30.28 -7.03
C VAL A 285 0.69 30.01 -6.84
N LEU A 286 1.12 28.75 -6.95
CA LEU A 286 2.50 28.37 -6.64
C LEU A 286 3.38 28.23 -7.88
N LEU A 287 2.83 27.69 -8.97
CA LEU A 287 3.61 27.42 -10.18
C LEU A 287 3.56 28.58 -11.17
N ASP A 288 2.45 29.30 -11.24
CA ASP A 288 2.15 30.31 -12.28
C ASP A 288 2.16 29.71 -13.70
N GLY A 289 1.56 28.53 -13.81
CA GLY A 289 1.47 27.79 -15.06
C GLY A 289 0.99 26.36 -14.83
N LYS A 290 0.73 25.67 -15.94
CA LYS A 290 0.13 24.34 -15.93
C LYS A 290 1.14 23.23 -16.16
N ILE A 291 0.93 22.10 -15.50
CA ILE A 291 1.62 20.86 -15.82
C ILE A 291 0.77 20.11 -16.85
N THR A 292 1.42 19.69 -17.92
CA THR A 292 0.79 19.05 -19.08
C THR A 292 1.61 17.84 -19.50
N THR A 293 0.97 16.85 -20.11
CA THR A 293 1.69 15.70 -20.70
C THR A 293 1.72 15.83 -22.21
N SER A 294 2.90 15.65 -22.81
CA SER A 294 3.05 15.60 -24.26
C SER A 294 2.38 14.35 -24.85
N LYS A 295 2.26 14.29 -26.18
CA LYS A 295 1.76 13.10 -26.89
C LYS A 295 2.60 11.85 -26.62
N ASP A 296 3.89 12.04 -26.33
CA ASP A 296 4.85 10.97 -26.02
C ASP A 296 4.89 10.64 -24.51
N GLY A 297 3.94 11.17 -23.73
CA GLY A 297 3.83 10.94 -22.29
C GLY A 297 4.83 11.73 -21.44
N GLU A 298 5.57 12.68 -22.03
CA GLU A 298 6.53 13.49 -21.27
C GLU A 298 5.80 14.59 -20.49
N VAL A 299 6.07 14.69 -19.19
CA VAL A 299 5.59 15.82 -18.38
C VAL A 299 6.30 17.10 -18.79
N GLN A 300 5.53 18.15 -19.01
CA GLN A 300 5.97 19.47 -19.43
C GLN A 300 5.27 20.54 -18.60
N TYR A 301 5.98 21.63 -18.37
CA TYR A 301 5.46 22.83 -17.76
C TYR A 301 5.10 23.86 -18.84
N SER A 302 3.87 24.37 -18.78
CA SER A 302 3.31 25.38 -19.66
C SER A 302 3.11 26.67 -18.85
N PRO A 303 4.07 27.60 -18.87
CA PRO A 303 3.97 28.82 -18.06
C PRO A 303 2.83 29.70 -18.55
N ASN A 304 2.22 30.44 -17.62
CA ASN A 304 1.21 31.43 -17.98
C ASN A 304 1.78 32.49 -18.94
N LYS A 305 0.92 33.03 -19.82
CA LYS A 305 1.33 34.06 -20.77
C LYS A 305 1.78 35.31 -20.01
N SER A 306 3.06 35.64 -20.10
CA SER A 306 3.54 36.94 -19.65
C SER A 306 3.01 38.02 -20.59
N PRO A 307 2.52 39.18 -20.08
CA PRO A 307 1.96 40.26 -20.89
C PRO A 307 2.92 40.78 -21.98
N ASN A 308 4.23 40.53 -21.86
CA ASN A 308 5.26 40.98 -22.79
C ASN A 308 5.88 39.87 -23.67
N LYS A 309 5.34 38.64 -23.71
CA LYS A 309 5.85 37.55 -24.57
C LYS A 309 4.73 36.85 -25.33
N SER A 310 4.78 36.95 -26.66
CA SER A 310 3.75 36.45 -27.59
C SER A 310 3.72 34.93 -27.77
N LYS A 311 4.77 34.20 -27.37
CA LYS A 311 4.76 32.72 -27.22
C LYS A 311 5.69 32.29 -26.10
N VAL A 312 5.14 31.70 -25.04
CA VAL A 312 5.94 30.93 -24.07
C VAL A 312 5.94 29.49 -24.54
N LYS A 313 7.12 28.93 -24.81
CA LYS A 313 7.25 27.51 -25.18
C LYS A 313 7.04 26.65 -23.94
N ASN A 314 6.40 25.50 -24.11
CA ASN A 314 6.38 24.46 -23.10
C ASN A 314 7.82 24.03 -22.77
N LEU A 315 8.08 23.82 -21.49
CA LEU A 315 9.39 23.43 -20.98
C LEU A 315 9.32 21.98 -20.50
N SER A 316 10.23 21.14 -20.97
CA SER A 316 10.47 19.83 -20.34
C SER A 316 10.84 20.02 -18.87
N ILE A 317 10.36 19.12 -17.99
CA ILE A 317 10.50 19.29 -16.54
C ILE A 317 11.94 19.52 -16.07
N HIS A 318 12.94 18.89 -16.69
CA HIS A 318 14.34 19.08 -16.32
C HIS A 318 14.83 20.54 -16.49
N LEU A 319 14.22 21.33 -17.38
CA LEU A 319 14.54 22.75 -17.62
C LEU A 319 13.78 23.73 -16.71
N THR A 320 12.93 23.22 -15.81
CA THR A 320 12.07 24.06 -14.95
C THR A 320 12.69 24.34 -13.58
N ALA A 321 12.07 25.27 -12.84
CA ALA A 321 12.45 25.59 -11.47
C ALA A 321 12.27 24.39 -10.52
N SER A 322 12.98 24.39 -9.40
CA SER A 322 12.92 23.31 -8.39
C SER A 322 11.51 23.11 -7.82
N ILE A 323 10.73 24.18 -7.67
CA ILE A 323 9.34 24.12 -7.19
C ILE A 323 8.44 23.37 -8.16
N VAL A 324 8.55 23.65 -9.46
CA VAL A 324 7.81 22.96 -10.53
C VAL A 324 8.14 21.46 -10.52
N LYS A 325 9.44 21.12 -10.47
CA LYS A 325 9.91 19.73 -10.36
C LYS A 325 9.36 19.01 -9.13
N SER A 326 9.22 19.70 -8.01
CA SER A 326 8.85 19.10 -6.72
C SER A 326 7.34 18.90 -6.56
N LEU A 327 6.54 19.76 -7.20
CA LEU A 327 5.08 19.76 -7.05
C LEU A 327 4.35 19.13 -8.24
N SER A 328 5.05 18.83 -9.34
CA SER A 328 4.41 18.26 -10.54
C SER A 328 3.63 16.98 -10.25
N ASN A 329 4.03 16.17 -9.26
CA ASN A 329 3.35 14.90 -8.96
C ASN A 329 2.08 15.09 -8.13
N LEU A 330 1.80 16.30 -7.65
CA LEU A 330 0.63 16.61 -6.83
C LEU A 330 -0.53 17.20 -7.64
N VAL A 331 -0.31 17.52 -8.92
CA VAL A 331 -1.30 18.19 -9.77
C VAL A 331 -1.96 17.25 -10.80
N PHE A 332 -1.65 15.95 -10.74
CA PHE A 332 -2.14 14.94 -11.67
C PHE A 332 -3.21 14.04 -11.08
#